data_AF-A0A934R0B6-F1
#
_entry.id   AF-A0A934R0B6-F1
#
_cell.length_a   1.000
_cell.length_b   1.000
_cell.length_c   1.000
_cell.angle_alpha   90.00
_cell.angle_beta   90.00
_cell.angle_gamma   90.00
#
_symmetry.space_group_name_H-M   'P 1'
#
loop_
_entity.id
_entity.type
_entity.pdbx_description
1 polymer ?
#
loop_
_entity_poly.entity_id
_entity_poly.type
_entity_poly.pdbx_seq_one_letter_code
_entity_poly.pdbx_strand_id
1 'polypeptide(L)'
;SLRHPSDIATFVKLEALDVAIAKVQRSGGLTLSLRLCSLAEDCGERLMGSGLTDSDLGLASSLHLFAAFGIDTPVDLNGRQFVDSVYASGVEVKGG
;
A
#
# COMPACT_ATOMS: atom_id res chain seq x y z
N SER A 1 -11.76 4.70 -5.51
CA SER A 1 -10.41 5.30 -5.65
C SER A 1 -9.99 5.83 -4.30
N LEU A 2 -9.11 5.13 -3.59
CA LEU A 2 -8.64 5.50 -2.24
C LEU A 2 -7.35 6.34 -2.36
N ARG A 3 -7.43 7.62 -2.00
CA ARG A 3 -6.32 8.58 -2.06
C ARG A 3 -6.14 9.35 -0.76
N HIS A 4 -7.20 9.52 0.02
CA HIS A 4 -7.17 10.25 1.29
C HIS A 4 -8.00 9.49 2.35
N PRO A 5 -7.68 9.60 3.66
CA PRO A 5 -8.47 8.93 4.71
C PRO A 5 -9.97 9.26 4.67
N SER A 6 -10.35 10.46 4.20
CA SER A 6 -11.77 10.83 4.00
C SER A 6 -12.50 9.95 2.98
N ASP A 7 -11.77 9.33 2.05
CA ASP A 7 -12.37 8.40 1.08
C ASP A 7 -12.84 7.12 1.79
N ILE A 8 -12.11 6.63 2.81
CA ILE A 8 -12.54 5.49 3.62
C ILE A 8 -13.85 5.82 4.32
N ALA A 9 -13.91 6.94 5.05
CA ALA A 9 -15.14 7.35 5.75
C ALA A 9 -16.35 7.45 4.81
N THR A 10 -16.12 7.93 3.58
CA THR A 10 -17.16 8.04 2.56
C THR A 10 -17.58 6.67 2.03
N PHE A 11 -16.64 5.79 1.69
CA PHE A 11 -16.94 4.50 1.10
C PHE A 11 -17.53 3.52 2.12
N VAL A 12 -17.06 3.53 3.38
CA VAL A 12 -17.67 2.74 4.46
C VAL A 12 -19.14 3.14 4.62
N LYS A 13 -19.43 4.45 4.69
CA LYS A 13 -20.80 4.95 4.83
C LYS A 13 -21.71 4.56 3.66
N LEU A 14 -21.14 4.44 2.46
CA LEU A 14 -21.87 4.07 1.24
C LEU A 14 -21.88 2.57 0.99
N GLU A 15 -21.29 1.75 1.88
CA GLU A 15 -21.09 0.31 1.67
C GLU A 15 -20.44 0.01 0.30
N ALA A 16 -19.49 0.87 -0.08
CA ALA A 16 -18.88 0.90 -1.41
C ALA A 16 -17.46 0.28 -1.45
N LEU A 17 -17.04 -0.39 -0.38
CA LEU A 17 -15.82 -1.19 -0.36
C LEU A 17 -16.07 -2.55 0.31
N ASP A 18 -15.40 -3.57 -0.22
CA ASP A 18 -15.24 -4.87 0.46
C ASP A 18 -13.83 -5.02 1.07
N VAL A 19 -12.88 -4.26 0.52
CA VAL A 19 -11.46 -4.27 0.86
C VAL A 19 -10.83 -2.92 0.52
N ALA A 20 -10.06 -2.37 1.45
CA ALA A 20 -9.26 -1.17 1.23
C ALA A 20 -7.84 -1.54 0.75
N ILE A 21 -7.42 -0.97 -0.38
CA ILE A 21 -6.06 -1.19 -0.93
C ILE A 21 -5.14 -0.06 -0.50
N ALA A 22 -4.15 -0.39 0.32
CA ALA A 22 -3.09 0.52 0.75
C ALA A 22 -2.06 0.70 -0.37
N LYS A 23 -1.78 1.97 -0.71
CA LYS A 23 -0.78 2.36 -1.72
C LYS A 23 -0.16 3.70 -1.36
N VAL A 24 1.05 3.67 -0.81
CA VAL A 24 1.74 4.84 -0.23
C VAL A 24 1.85 6.01 -1.21
N GLN A 25 2.18 5.68 -2.44
CA GLN A 25 2.45 6.55 -3.57
C GLN A 25 1.19 7.24 -4.10
N ARG A 26 0.02 6.63 -3.85
CA ARG A 26 -1.28 7.18 -4.25
C ARG A 26 -1.89 8.06 -3.17
N SER A 27 -1.51 7.83 -1.91
CA SER A 27 -2.04 8.56 -0.76
C SER A 27 -1.23 9.78 -0.35
N GLY A 28 -0.19 10.16 -1.11
CA GLY A 28 0.67 11.29 -0.77
C GLY A 28 1.67 11.00 0.34
N GLY A 29 2.06 9.73 0.51
CA GLY A 29 3.11 9.30 1.44
C GLY A 29 2.61 8.59 2.70
N LEU A 30 3.56 8.26 3.59
CA LEU A 30 3.32 7.40 4.75
C LEU A 30 2.30 7.96 5.74
N THR A 31 2.33 9.26 6.05
CA THR A 31 1.45 9.87 7.05
C THR A 31 -0.02 9.69 6.72
N LEU A 32 -0.42 9.93 5.47
CA LEU A 32 -1.81 9.76 5.05
C LEU A 32 -2.15 8.29 4.86
N SER A 33 -1.20 7.47 4.43
CA SER A 33 -1.39 6.02 4.27
C SER A 33 -1.64 5.33 5.61
N LEU A 34 -0.90 5.73 6.65
CA LEU A 34 -1.09 5.24 8.02
C LEU A 34 -2.49 5.58 8.53
N ARG A 35 -2.91 6.84 8.38
CA ARG A 35 -4.28 7.26 8.76
C ARG A 35 -5.37 6.51 7.99
N LEU A 36 -5.13 6.24 6.71
CA LEU A 36 -6.06 5.50 5.86
C LEU A 36 -6.20 4.06 6.33
N CYS A 37 -5.08 3.37 6.57
CA CYS A 37 -5.08 1.98 7.05
C CYS A 37 -5.69 1.86 8.45
N SER A 38 -5.31 2.75 9.39
CA SER A 38 -5.91 2.76 10.73
C SER A 38 -7.42 2.98 10.68
N LEU A 39 -7.90 3.94 9.88
CA LEU A 39 -9.35 4.17 9.77
C LEU A 39 -10.07 2.97 9.11
N ALA A 40 -9.44 2.29 8.16
CA ALA A 40 -10.02 1.09 7.57
C ALA A 40 -10.18 -0.03 8.62
N GLU A 41 -9.13 -0.31 9.41
CA GLU A 41 -9.21 -1.30 10.50
C GLU A 41 -10.24 -0.92 11.57
N ASP A 42 -10.28 0.36 11.98
CA ASP A 42 -11.27 0.87 12.94
C ASP A 42 -12.71 0.70 12.43
N CYS A 43 -12.92 0.77 11.11
CA CYS A 43 -14.20 0.53 10.46
C CYS A 43 -14.49 -0.97 10.22
N GLY A 44 -13.56 -1.88 10.55
CA GLY A 44 -13.70 -3.32 10.33
C GLY A 44 -13.43 -3.75 8.89
N GLU A 45 -12.82 -2.89 8.08
CA GLU A 45 -12.52 -3.16 6.67
C GLU A 45 -11.22 -3.95 6.54
N ARG A 46 -11.19 -4.91 5.60
CA ARG A 46 -9.96 -5.65 5.30
C ARG A 46 -8.98 -4.79 4.51
N LEU A 47 -7.69 -5.06 4.69
CA LEU A 47 -6.61 -4.39 3.98
C LEU A 47 -5.92 -5.31 2.97
N MET A 48 -5.50 -4.73 1.84
CA MET A 48 -4.63 -5.33 0.83
C MET A 48 -3.54 -4.35 0.43
N GLY A 49 -2.41 -4.84 -0.07
CA GLY A 49 -1.25 -4.02 -0.43
C GLY A 49 -1.06 -3.90 -1.93
N SER A 50 -0.66 -2.72 -2.42
CA SER A 50 -0.18 -2.56 -3.79
C SER A 50 0.79 -1.40 -3.95
N GLY A 51 1.83 -1.58 -4.77
CA GLY A 51 2.76 -0.55 -5.23
C GLY A 51 2.43 -0.04 -6.63
N LEU A 52 3.16 0.97 -7.08
CA LEU A 52 3.24 1.36 -8.49
C LEU A 52 4.48 0.69 -9.12
N THR A 53 4.89 1.14 -10.31
CA THR A 53 6.22 0.83 -10.87
C THR A 53 7.29 1.59 -10.08
N ASP A 54 7.52 1.16 -8.85
CA ASP A 54 8.32 1.89 -7.86
C ASP A 54 9.80 1.53 -7.89
N SER A 55 10.63 2.53 -7.58
CA SER A 55 12.03 2.32 -7.19
C SER A 55 12.13 1.71 -5.79
N ASP A 56 13.36 1.45 -5.32
CA ASP A 56 13.61 0.84 -4.02
C ASP A 56 12.98 1.60 -2.86
N LEU A 57 12.97 2.93 -2.92
CA LEU A 57 12.39 3.76 -1.87
C LEU A 57 10.86 3.61 -1.78
N GLY A 58 10.19 3.56 -2.93
CA GLY A 58 8.74 3.34 -2.97
C GLY A 58 8.40 1.95 -2.43
N LEU A 59 9.11 0.91 -2.88
CA LEU A 59 8.95 -0.45 -2.37
C LEU A 59 9.17 -0.52 -0.85
N ALA A 60 10.28 0.02 -0.35
CA ALA A 60 10.58 0.02 1.09
C ALA A 60 9.48 0.70 1.90
N SER A 61 8.97 1.84 1.43
CA SER A 61 7.87 2.54 2.11
C SER A 61 6.60 1.68 2.21
N SER A 62 6.25 0.97 1.14
CA SER A 62 5.11 0.04 1.13
C SER A 62 5.35 -1.13 2.08
N LEU A 63 6.53 -1.77 2.04
CA LEU A 63 6.86 -2.90 2.91
C LEU A 63 6.77 -2.54 4.39
N HIS A 64 7.29 -1.37 4.79
CA HIS A 64 7.21 -0.91 6.17
C HIS A 64 5.77 -0.65 6.62
N LEU A 65 4.95 -0.01 5.77
CA LEU A 65 3.54 0.19 6.09
C LEU A 65 2.81 -1.15 6.19
N PHE A 66 3.00 -2.04 5.22
CA PHE A 66 2.31 -3.31 5.15
C PHE A 66 2.66 -4.21 6.34
N ALA A 67 3.93 -4.26 6.73
CA ALA A 67 4.36 -4.96 7.93
C ALA A 67 3.71 -4.41 9.22
N ALA A 68 3.53 -3.08 9.32
CA ALA A 68 2.89 -2.46 10.48
C ALA A 68 1.40 -2.80 10.63
N PHE A 69 0.73 -3.15 9.52
CA PHE A 69 -0.69 -3.51 9.47
C PHE A 69 -0.93 -5.00 9.16
N GLY A 70 0.12 -5.84 9.21
CA GLY A 70 0.01 -7.27 8.92
C GLY A 70 -0.49 -7.60 7.51
N ILE A 71 -0.29 -6.72 6.53
CA ILE A 71 -0.71 -6.92 5.14
C ILE A 71 0.33 -7.80 4.43
N ASP A 72 0.06 -9.10 4.34
CA ASP A 72 0.96 -10.08 3.73
C ASP A 72 0.39 -10.70 2.44
N THR A 73 -0.93 -10.89 2.34
CA THR A 73 -1.59 -11.39 1.13
C THR A 73 -3.06 -10.95 1.05
N PRO A 74 -3.52 -10.47 -0.13
CA PRO A 74 -2.74 -10.23 -1.35
C PRO A 74 -1.97 -8.90 -1.33
N VAL A 75 -0.78 -8.95 -1.92
CA VAL A 75 0.15 -7.82 -2.06
C VAL A 75 0.69 -7.79 -3.48
N ASP A 76 0.54 -6.67 -4.18
CA ASP A 76 1.05 -6.46 -5.54
C ASP A 76 2.20 -5.44 -5.54
N LEU A 77 3.43 -5.92 -5.31
CA LEU A 77 4.67 -5.14 -5.25
C LEU A 77 5.64 -5.46 -6.40
N ASN A 78 5.11 -5.87 -7.55
CA ASN A 78 5.87 -6.31 -8.71
C ASN A 78 6.64 -5.21 -9.46
N GLY A 79 6.52 -3.93 -9.06
CA GLY A 79 7.13 -2.79 -9.77
C GLY A 79 8.63 -2.96 -10.07
N ARG A 80 9.38 -3.59 -9.16
CA ARG A 80 10.82 -3.87 -9.31
C ARG A 80 11.16 -4.83 -10.44
N GLN A 81 10.20 -5.59 -10.98
CA GLN A 81 10.42 -6.44 -12.15
C GLN A 81 10.65 -5.62 -13.43
N PHE A 82 10.28 -4.33 -13.42
CA PHE A 82 10.28 -3.47 -14.59
C PHE A 82 11.28 -2.32 -14.52
N VAL A 83 11.93 -2.11 -13.36
CA VAL A 83 12.88 -1.01 -13.16
C VAL A 83 14.11 -1.47 -12.38
N ASP A 84 15.29 -1.08 -12.84
CA ASP A 84 16.55 -1.34 -12.14
C ASP A 84 16.66 -0.49 -10.86
N SER A 85 17.43 -0.99 -9.89
CA SER A 85 17.72 -0.20 -8.69
C SER A 85 18.76 0.86 -9.01
N VAL A 86 18.52 2.08 -8.51
CA VAL A 86 19.51 3.17 -8.53
C VAL A 86 20.25 3.33 -7.19
N TYR A 87 19.81 2.59 -6.16
CA TYR A 87 20.32 2.69 -4.79
C TYR A 87 21.18 1.50 -4.38
N ALA A 88 20.93 0.31 -4.94
CA ALA A 88 21.61 -0.92 -4.59
C ALA A 88 21.94 -1.74 -5.85
N SER A 89 23.19 -2.17 -6.00
CA SER A 89 23.56 -3.13 -7.02
C SER A 89 23.31 -4.57 -6.54
N GLY A 90 22.97 -5.48 -7.46
CA GLY A 90 22.85 -6.91 -7.14
C GLY A 90 21.62 -7.31 -6.34
N VAL A 91 20.57 -6.48 -6.31
CA VAL A 91 19.27 -6.87 -5.71
C VAL A 91 18.56 -7.84 -6.65
N GLU A 92 18.40 -9.09 -6.21
CA GLU A 92 17.69 -10.14 -6.94
C GLU A 92 16.27 -10.28 -6.38
N VAL A 93 15.25 -10.05 -7.22
CA VAL A 93 13.85 -10.32 -6.87
C VAL A 93 13.56 -11.80 -7.13
N LYS A 94 13.22 -12.55 -6.08
CA LYS A 94 12.86 -13.99 -6.16
C LYS A 94 11.44 -14.22 -5.69
N GLY A 95 10.66 -14.94 -6.49
CA GLY A 95 9.35 -15.46 -6.06
C GLY A 95 8.18 -14.47 -6.18
N GLY A 96 8.40 -13.28 -6.74
CA GLY A 96 7.39 -12.22 -6.81
C GLY A 96 7.60 -11.18 -5.73
#